data_AF-A0A6G6AQT1-F1
#
_entry.id   AF-A0A6G6AQT1-F1
#
_cell.length_a   1.000
_cell.length_b   1.000
_cell.length_c   1.000
_cell.angle_alpha   90.00
_cell.angle_beta   90.00
_cell.angle_gamma   90.00
#
_symmetry.space_group_name_H-M   'P 1'
#
loop_
_entity.id
_entity.type
_entity.pdbx_description
1 polymer ?
#
loop_
_entity_poly.entity_id
_entity_poly.type
_entity_poly.pdbx_seq_one_letter_code
_entity_poly.pdbx_strand_id
1 'polypeptide(L)'
;MINMPNKLIEASYKMPPSAMHLRTLALSKLEPLSYLSGISNPVTIFASEWQEIFIESENPYRDIKRAASAFSKAMVQFEGKKEPIKFLDKVVYESGKGRVKLYFNPEFLVSCL
;
A
#
# COMPACT_ATOMS: atom_id res chain seq x y z
N MET A 1 16.65 2.89 -16.85
CA MET A 1 16.01 3.48 -15.65
C MET A 1 14.54 3.66 -15.96
N ILE A 2 13.71 2.73 -15.50
CA ILE A 2 12.29 2.69 -15.88
C ILE A 2 11.48 3.58 -14.93
N ASN A 3 10.56 4.32 -15.55
CA ASN A 3 9.68 5.38 -15.07
C ASN A 3 8.65 4.92 -14.00
N MET A 4 9.10 4.29 -12.92
CA MET A 4 8.26 3.97 -11.76
C MET A 4 7.54 5.18 -11.12
N PRO A 5 8.12 6.40 -11.06
CA PRO A 5 7.47 7.53 -10.39
C PRO A 5 6.15 7.92 -11.08
N ASN A 6 6.14 8.07 -12.41
CA ASN A 6 5.01 8.69 -13.10
C ASN A 6 3.72 7.83 -13.07
N LYS A 7 3.84 6.49 -13.14
CA LYS A 7 2.67 5.59 -13.15
C LYS A 7 2.11 5.33 -11.74
N LEU A 8 2.97 5.29 -10.72
CA LEU A 8 2.52 5.29 -9.32
C LEU A 8 1.79 6.60 -8.98
N ILE A 9 2.26 7.73 -9.51
CA ILE A 9 1.62 9.04 -9.39
C ILE A 9 0.23 9.00 -10.03
N GLU A 10 0.07 8.48 -11.25
CA GLU A 10 -1.24 8.38 -11.91
C GLU A 10 -2.26 7.50 -11.15
N ALA A 11 -1.82 6.35 -10.64
CA ALA A 11 -2.66 5.50 -9.80
C ALA A 11 -3.04 6.18 -8.46
N SER A 12 -2.24 7.16 -8.02
CA SER A 12 -2.53 7.95 -6.82
C SER A 12 -3.81 8.76 -6.96
N TYR A 13 -4.10 9.34 -8.13
CA TYR A 13 -5.21 10.30 -8.28
C TYR A 13 -6.61 9.72 -8.01
N LYS A 14 -6.75 8.39 -7.96
CA LYS A 14 -8.02 7.71 -7.63
C LYS A 14 -8.16 7.34 -6.14
N MET A 15 -7.11 7.54 -5.33
CA MET A 15 -7.10 7.21 -3.91
C MET A 15 -7.42 8.42 -3.02
N PRO A 16 -8.12 8.25 -1.88
CA PRO A 16 -8.17 9.27 -0.85
C PRO A 16 -6.75 9.57 -0.31
N PRO A 17 -6.47 10.80 0.17
CA PRO A 17 -5.15 11.18 0.68
C PRO A 17 -4.60 10.23 1.75
N SER A 18 -5.45 9.77 2.68
CA SER A 18 -5.05 8.80 3.71
C SER A 18 -4.59 7.45 3.13
N ALA A 19 -5.21 6.99 2.04
CA ALA A 19 -4.77 5.78 1.35
C ALA A 19 -3.46 5.99 0.59
N MET A 20 -3.24 7.18 0.01
CA MET A 20 -1.96 7.54 -0.60
C MET A 20 -0.84 7.53 0.44
N HIS A 21 -1.07 8.12 1.61
CA HIS A 21 -0.12 8.12 2.71
C HIS A 21 0.20 6.70 3.19
N LEU A 22 -0.83 5.87 3.41
CA LEU A 22 -0.64 4.48 3.79
C LEU A 22 0.16 3.70 2.74
N ARG A 23 -0.13 3.91 1.45
CA ARG A 23 0.63 3.30 0.37
C ARG A 23 2.09 3.72 0.43
N THR A 24 2.39 5.00 0.54
CA THR A 24 3.78 5.50 0.59
C THR A 24 4.53 4.89 1.77
N LEU A 25 3.92 4.87 2.96
CA LEU A 25 4.49 4.23 4.15
C LEU A 25 4.67 2.72 3.98
N ALA A 26 3.75 2.06 3.28
CA ALA A 26 3.84 0.63 3.04
C ALA A 26 4.94 0.27 2.02
N LEU A 27 5.03 1.03 0.93
CA LEU A 27 6.05 0.86 -0.10
C LEU A 27 7.46 1.15 0.44
N SER A 28 7.63 2.11 1.36
CA SER A 28 8.93 2.39 1.97
C SER A 28 9.44 1.26 2.88
N LYS A 29 8.56 0.36 3.30
CA LYS A 29 8.87 -0.83 4.11
C LYS A 29 9.13 -2.09 3.26
N LEU A 30 9.04 -2.00 1.93
CA LEU A 30 9.33 -3.12 1.03
C LEU A 30 10.83 -3.20 0.69
N GLU A 31 11.37 -4.41 0.80
CA GLU A 31 12.75 -4.68 0.39
C GLU A 31 12.88 -4.72 -1.14
N PRO A 32 13.99 -4.23 -1.74
CA PRO A 32 14.21 -4.28 -3.18
C PRO A 32 14.04 -5.67 -3.81
N LEU A 33 14.48 -6.72 -3.09
CA LEU A 33 14.34 -8.12 -3.53
C LEU A 33 12.88 -8.57 -3.68
N SER A 34 11.94 -7.88 -3.01
CA SER A 34 10.51 -8.20 -3.12
C SER A 34 9.97 -7.95 -4.52
N TYR A 35 10.48 -6.91 -5.19
CA TYR A 35 10.10 -6.57 -6.55
C TYR A 35 10.66 -7.56 -7.57
N LEU A 36 11.90 -8.04 -7.35
CA LEU A 36 12.57 -9.04 -8.20
C LEU A 36 11.91 -10.41 -8.16
N SER A 37 11.50 -10.84 -6.96
CA SER A 37 10.94 -12.18 -6.75
C SER A 37 9.41 -12.23 -6.85
N GLY A 38 8.74 -11.06 -6.81
CA GLY A 38 7.28 -11.00 -6.64
C GLY A 38 6.82 -11.49 -5.26
N ILE A 39 7.72 -11.68 -4.31
CA ILE A 39 7.43 -12.22 -2.99
C ILE A 39 7.77 -11.17 -1.94
N SER A 40 6.84 -10.84 -1.07
CA SER A 40 7.08 -9.95 0.06
C SER A 40 6.55 -10.54 1.35
N ASN A 41 7.25 -10.27 2.45
CA ASN A 41 6.64 -10.41 3.77
C ASN A 41 5.51 -9.37 3.91
N PRO A 42 4.43 -9.69 4.64
CA PRO A 42 3.36 -8.72 4.86
C PRO A 42 3.89 -7.48 5.59
N VAL A 43 3.59 -6.31 5.03
CA VAL A 43 3.94 -5.05 5.66
C VAL A 43 2.97 -4.78 6.80
N THR A 44 3.51 -4.60 8.00
CA THR A 44 2.73 -4.29 9.20
C THR A 44 2.77 -2.79 9.47
N ILE A 45 1.59 -2.19 9.68
CA ILE A 45 1.42 -0.79 10.06
C ILE A 45 0.69 -0.73 11.39
N PHE A 46 1.33 -0.16 12.40
CA PHE A 46 0.76 0.04 13.74
C PHE A 46 0.04 1.38 13.85
N ALA A 47 -0.96 1.43 14.74
CA ALA A 47 -1.66 2.66 15.13
C ALA A 47 -0.72 3.73 15.67
N SER A 48 0.33 3.34 16.40
CA SER A 48 1.36 4.25 16.90
C SER A 48 2.15 4.90 15.77
N GLU A 49 2.63 4.11 14.79
CA GLU A 49 3.37 4.64 13.63
C GLU A 49 2.52 5.61 12.81
N TRP A 50 1.22 5.35 12.69
CA TRP A 50 0.30 6.26 12.03
C TRP A 50 0.14 7.57 12.81
N GLN A 51 0.03 7.50 14.14
CA GLN A 51 -0.10 8.68 14.99
C GLN A 51 1.15 9.57 14.94
N GLU A 52 2.34 8.98 14.82
CA GLU A 52 3.60 9.73 14.68
C GLU A 52 3.63 10.58 13.41
N ILE A 53 2.99 10.11 12.34
CA ILE A 53 2.95 10.79 11.04
C ILE A 53 1.72 11.72 10.94
N PHE A 54 0.59 11.32 11.52
CA PHE A 54 -0.69 12.03 11.50
C PHE A 54 -1.12 12.39 12.92
N ILE A 55 -0.42 13.35 13.51
CA ILE A 55 -0.60 13.77 14.91
C ILE A 55 -2.03 14.21 15.27
N GLU A 56 -2.79 14.67 14.28
CA GLU A 56 -4.19 15.11 14.42
C GLU A 56 -5.20 13.94 14.45
N SER A 57 -4.76 12.69 14.28
CA SER A 57 -5.67 11.54 14.24
C SER A 57 -6.17 11.20 15.65
N GLU A 58 -7.41 11.56 15.95
CA GLU A 58 -8.05 11.20 17.23
C GLU A 58 -8.27 9.68 17.41
N ASN A 59 -8.33 8.93 16.31
CA ASN A 59 -8.52 7.47 16.35
C ASN A 59 -7.67 6.78 15.28
N PRO A 60 -6.36 6.60 15.53
CA PRO A 60 -5.38 6.16 14.53
C PRO A 60 -5.70 4.79 13.95
N TYR A 61 -6.14 3.86 14.79
CA TYR A 61 -6.49 2.53 14.32
C TYR A 61 -7.69 2.52 13.37
N ARG A 62 -8.74 3.29 13.69
CA ARG A 62 -9.90 3.46 12.79
C ARG A 62 -9.47 4.09 11.47
N ASP A 63 -8.59 5.08 11.52
CA ASP A 63 -8.16 5.82 10.35
C ASP A 63 -7.27 4.97 9.44
N ILE A 64 -6.35 4.18 10.02
CA ILE A 64 -5.61 3.14 9.27
C ILE A 64 -6.57 2.14 8.63
N LYS A 65 -7.59 1.65 9.35
CA LYS A 65 -8.55 0.69 8.78
C LYS A 65 -9.25 1.26 7.55
N ARG A 66 -9.67 2.53 7.62
CA ARG A 66 -10.30 3.23 6.49
C ARG A 66 -9.31 3.39 5.33
N ALA A 67 -8.09 3.84 5.61
CA ALA A 67 -7.03 3.99 4.62
C ALA A 67 -6.69 2.64 3.95
N ALA A 68 -6.55 1.57 4.72
CA ALA A 68 -6.25 0.23 4.21
C ALA A 68 -7.39 -0.36 3.39
N SER A 69 -8.65 -0.11 3.79
CA SER A 69 -9.82 -0.49 2.99
C SER A 69 -9.83 0.21 1.63
N ALA A 70 -9.55 1.52 1.60
CA ALA A 70 -9.45 2.25 0.34
C ALA A 70 -8.24 1.79 -0.50
N PHE A 71 -7.08 1.60 0.13
CA PHE A 71 -5.86 1.13 -0.55
C PHE A 71 -6.03 -0.28 -1.13
N SER A 72 -6.74 -1.19 -0.46
CA SER A 72 -7.00 -2.55 -0.97
C SER A 72 -7.78 -2.59 -2.29
N LYS A 73 -8.54 -1.53 -2.58
CA LYS A 73 -9.33 -1.38 -3.81
C LYS A 73 -8.56 -0.65 -4.90
N ALA A 74 -7.44 -0.03 -4.55
CA ALA A 74 -6.64 0.72 -5.49
C ALA A 74 -5.98 -0.21 -6.51
N MET A 75 -5.88 0.28 -7.74
CA MET A 75 -5.27 -0.43 -8.85
C MET A 75 -4.36 0.52 -9.64
N VAL A 76 -3.37 -0.04 -10.30
CA VAL A 76 -2.43 0.66 -11.18
C VAL A 76 -2.47 0.02 -12.56
N GLN A 77 -2.54 0.87 -13.58
CA GLN A 77 -2.46 0.42 -14.97
C GLN A 77 -0.99 0.45 -15.41
N PHE A 78 -0.43 -0.72 -15.70
CA PHE A 78 0.88 -0.81 -16.34
C PHE A 78 0.73 -0.81 -17.86
N GLU A 79 1.74 -0.29 -18.56
CA GLU A 79 1.76 -0.26 -20.02
C GLU A 79 1.99 -1.67 -20.56
N GLY A 80 1.30 -2.02 -21.64
CA GLY A 80 1.31 -3.38 -22.20
C GLY A 80 0.44 -4.39 -21.45
N LYS A 81 -0.11 -4.06 -20.27
CA LYS A 81 -1.12 -4.87 -19.58
C LYS A 81 -2.52 -4.48 -20.06
N LYS A 82 -3.37 -5.49 -20.30
CA LYS A 82 -4.77 -5.26 -20.71
C LYS A 82 -5.65 -4.75 -19.58
N GLU A 83 -5.35 -5.16 -18.35
CA GLU A 83 -6.14 -4.85 -17.16
C GLU A 83 -5.28 -4.19 -16.08
N PRO A 84 -5.88 -3.33 -15.24
CA PRO A 84 -5.18 -2.71 -14.13
C PRO A 84 -4.95 -3.73 -13.01
N ILE A 85 -3.79 -3.64 -12.36
CA ILE A 85 -3.34 -4.57 -11.33
C ILE A 85 -3.59 -3.97 -9.94
N LYS A 86 -4.15 -4.75 -9.01
CA LYS A 86 -4.28 -4.32 -7.60
C LYS A 86 -2.92 -4.20 -6.93
N PHE A 87 -2.76 -3.18 -6.09
CA PHE A 87 -1.56 -3.07 -5.24
C PHE A 87 -1.47 -4.21 -4.23
N LEU A 88 -2.59 -4.51 -3.57
CA LEU A 88 -2.67 -5.49 -2.50
C LEU A 88 -3.49 -6.70 -2.93
N ASP A 89 -3.02 -7.87 -2.56
CA ASP A 89 -3.78 -9.12 -2.64
C ASP A 89 -4.74 -9.22 -1.45
N LYS A 90 -4.25 -8.88 -0.24
CA LYS A 90 -5.01 -9.04 1.01
C LYS A 90 -4.65 -7.98 2.04
N VAL A 91 -5.65 -7.64 2.86
CA VAL A 91 -5.47 -6.86 4.09
C VAL A 91 -5.99 -7.67 5.28
N VAL A 92 -5.22 -7.71 6.36
CA VAL A 92 -5.65 -8.32 7.63
C VAL A 92 -5.68 -7.27 8.72
N TYR A 93 -6.81 -7.16 9.40
CA TYR A 93 -7.03 -6.23 10.51
C TYR A 93 -6.85 -6.95 11.84
N GLU A 94 -5.85 -6.56 12.64
CA GLU A 94 -5.58 -7.16 13.95
C GLU A 94 -5.92 -6.13 15.05
N SER A 95 -7.21 -5.99 15.37
CA SER A 95 -7.73 -4.96 16.29
C SER A 95 -7.17 -5.06 17.71
N GLY A 96 -7.08 -6.28 18.25
CA GLY A 96 -6.46 -6.51 19.57
C GLY A 96 -4.96 -6.20 19.64
N LYS A 97 -4.31 -5.92 18.49
CA LYS A 97 -2.89 -5.55 18.39
C LYS A 97 -2.69 -4.15 17.82
N GLY A 98 -3.76 -3.39 17.59
CA GLY A 98 -3.70 -2.03 17.07
C GLY A 98 -2.97 -1.91 15.73
N ARG A 99 -3.06 -2.91 14.85
CA ARG A 99 -2.29 -2.93 13.60
C ARG A 99 -3.03 -3.55 12.42
N VAL A 100 -2.53 -3.25 11.23
CA VAL A 100 -2.98 -3.87 9.97
C VAL A 100 -1.79 -4.51 9.27
N LYS A 101 -2.04 -5.60 8.56
CA LYS A 101 -1.07 -6.26 7.69
C LYS A 101 -1.51 -6.14 6.24
N LEU A 102 -0.59 -5.71 5.40
CA LEU A 102 -0.79 -5.49 3.97
C LEU A 102 0.02 -6.54 3.21
N TYR A 103 -0.66 -7.36 2.42
CA TYR A 103 -0.06 -8.36 1.57
C TYR A 103 -0.07 -7.81 0.15
N PHE A 104 1.12 -7.51 -0.38
CA PHE A 104 1.24 -6.99 -1.73
C PHE A 104 0.95 -8.07 -2.77
N ASN A 105 0.32 -7.65 -3.87
CA ASN A 105 0.07 -8.53 -4.99
C ASN A 105 1.40 -8.88 -5.69
N PRO A 106 1.75 -10.16 -5.85
CA PRO A 106 2.95 -10.58 -6.57
C PRO A 106 3.06 -10.01 -7.98
N GLU A 107 1.94 -9.94 -8.70
CA GLU A 107 1.91 -9.38 -10.06
C GLU A 107 2.25 -7.89 -10.07
N PHE A 108 1.79 -7.13 -9.07
CA PHE A 108 2.16 -5.74 -8.90
C PHE A 108 3.66 -5.60 -8.65
N LEU A 109 4.21 -6.40 -7.72
CA LEU A 109 5.62 -6.34 -7.35
C LEU A 109 6.55 -6.57 -8.54
N VAL A 110 6.29 -7.59 -9.36
CA VAL A 110 7.13 -7.88 -10.54
C VAL A 110 6.90 -6.89 -11.69
N SER A 111 5.72 -6.27 -11.76
CA SER A 111 5.41 -5.26 -12.79
C SER A 111 6.07 -3.91 -12.51
N CYS A 112 6.64 -3.72 -11.32
CA CYS A 112 7.36 -2.51 -10.92
C CYS A 112 8.83 -2.46 -11.40
N LEU A 113 9.32 -3.51 -12.06
CA LEU A 113 10.67 -3.58 -12.63
C LEU A 113 10.66 -3.25 -14.12
#